data_AF-A0A3D4W9T2-F1
#
_entry.id   AF-A0A3D4W9T2-F1
#
_cell.length_a   1.000
_cell.length_b   1.000
_cell.length_c   1.000
_cell.angle_alpha   90.00
_cell.angle_beta   90.00
_cell.angle_gamma   90.00
#
_symmetry.space_group_name_H-M   'P 1'
#
loop_
_entity.id
_entity.type
_entity.pdbx_description
1 polymer ?
#
loop_
_entity_poly.entity_id
_entity_poly.type
_entity_poly.pdbx_seq_one_letter_code
_entity_poly.pdbx_strand_id
1 'polypeptide(L)'
;MRVAVDIRLSIDQVCKGFRFYTLNKGREMGLCGSISNQGSEHRILIHVEGEETTVQKYISLISKGSPHCNVLHIHATPGEVIHCSRFDIINQEPRPIRSIAPEERPRRFAFKIGIFGL
;
A
#
# COMPACT_ATOMS: atom_id res chain seq x y z
N MET A 1 13.73 1.69 18.46
CA MET A 1 14.20 1.62 17.06
C MET A 1 13.11 2.18 16.15
N ARG A 2 13.45 2.96 15.12
CA ARG A 2 12.47 3.40 14.12
C ARG A 2 12.33 2.33 13.05
N VAL A 3 11.10 1.93 12.75
CA VAL A 3 10.76 0.89 11.77
C VAL A 3 9.69 1.41 10.81
N ALA A 4 9.60 0.79 9.65
CA ALA A 4 8.53 0.99 8.68
C ALA A 4 7.80 -0.33 8.44
N VAL A 5 6.48 -0.26 8.27
CA VAL A 5 5.62 -1.41 8.02
C VAL A 5 4.61 -1.06 6.94
N ASP A 6 4.51 -1.93 5.95
CA ASP A 6 3.46 -1.90 4.93
C ASP A 6 2.33 -2.82 5.36
N ILE A 7 1.14 -2.25 5.51
CA ILE A 7 -0.05 -2.93 5.98
C ILE A 7 -1.06 -2.98 4.84
N ARG A 8 -1.50 -4.19 4.50
CA ARG A 8 -2.63 -4.43 3.61
C ARG A 8 -3.80 -4.87 4.44
N LEU A 9 -4.92 -4.17 4.34
CA LEU A 9 -6.13 -4.48 5.09
C LEU A 9 -7.35 -4.58 4.18
N SER A 10 -8.30 -5.42 4.56
CA SER A 10 -9.62 -5.48 3.92
C SER A 10 -10.73 -5.30 4.94
N ILE A 11 -11.74 -4.51 4.60
CA ILE A 11 -12.91 -4.24 5.44
C ILE A 11 -14.16 -4.94 4.91
N ASP A 12 -15.08 -5.27 5.83
CA ASP A 12 -16.33 -5.98 5.56
C ASP A 12 -17.29 -5.21 4.64
N GLN A 13 -17.35 -3.90 4.78
CA GLN A 13 -18.22 -3.02 4.00
C GLN A 13 -17.53 -1.72 3.60
N VAL A 14 -18.06 -1.03 2.60
CA VAL A 14 -17.52 0.27 2.17
C VAL A 14 -17.66 1.27 3.30
N CYS A 15 -16.54 1.70 3.87
CA CYS A 15 -16.51 2.69 4.95
C CYS A 15 -15.62 3.86 4.57
N LYS A 16 -16.24 4.91 4.00
CA LYS A 16 -15.53 6.13 3.56
C LYS A 16 -14.71 6.78 4.69
N GLY A 17 -15.17 6.65 5.93
CA GLY A 17 -14.53 7.20 7.12
C GLY A 17 -13.34 6.39 7.63
N PHE A 18 -13.15 5.14 7.21
CA PHE A 18 -12.14 4.26 7.81
C PHE A 18 -10.71 4.78 7.61
N ARG A 19 -10.39 5.32 6.42
CA ARG A 19 -9.09 5.95 6.16
C ARG A 19 -8.80 7.14 7.08
N PHE A 20 -9.82 7.95 7.37
CA PHE A 20 -9.68 9.08 8.29
C PHE A 20 -9.55 8.62 9.74
N TYR A 21 -10.26 7.55 10.11
CA TYR A 21 -10.13 6.93 11.42
C TYR A 21 -8.71 6.41 11.67
N THR A 22 -8.15 5.62 10.74
CA THR A 22 -6.80 5.09 10.86
C THR A 22 -5.75 6.20 10.82
N LEU A 23 -5.93 7.20 9.96
CA LEU A 23 -5.09 8.41 9.93
C LEU A 23 -5.03 9.11 11.28
N ASN A 24 -6.18 9.40 11.89
CA ASN A 24 -6.26 10.11 13.16
C ASN A 24 -5.60 9.31 14.27
N LYS A 25 -5.83 8.00 14.34
CA LYS A 25 -5.19 7.12 15.33
C LYS A 25 -3.67 7.07 15.16
N GLY A 26 -3.20 7.08 13.92
CA GLY A 26 -1.77 7.17 13.62
C GLY A 26 -1.15 8.47 14.10
N ARG A 27 -1.81 9.60 13.82
CA ARG A 27 -1.37 10.94 14.25
C ARG A 27 -1.38 11.10 15.77
N GLU A 28 -2.42 10.60 16.45
CA GLU A 28 -2.50 10.57 17.92
C GLU A 28 -1.32 9.82 18.56
N MET A 29 -0.79 8.81 17.86
CA MET A 29 0.37 8.01 18.30
C MET A 29 1.72 8.58 17.84
N GLY A 30 1.75 9.72 17.15
CA GLY A 30 3.00 10.31 16.63
C GLY A 30 3.64 9.51 15.48
N LEU A 31 2.86 8.74 14.74
CA LEU A 31 3.31 7.99 13.58
C LEU A 31 3.28 8.84 12.30
N CYS A 32 4.12 8.49 11.34
CA CYS A 32 4.17 9.09 10.01
C CYS A 32 3.90 8.04 8.93
N GLY A 33 3.59 8.46 7.71
CA GLY A 33 3.41 7.54 6.58
C GLY A 33 2.31 7.95 5.63
N SER A 34 1.69 6.97 4.98
CA SER A 34 0.62 7.21 4.01
C SER A 34 -0.47 6.16 4.02
N ILE A 35 -1.68 6.56 3.61
CA ILE A 35 -2.86 5.68 3.50
C ILE A 35 -3.45 5.82 2.11
N SER A 36 -3.68 4.72 1.41
CA SER A 36 -4.29 4.71 0.08
C SER A 36 -5.30 3.57 -0.09
N ASN A 37 -6.16 3.67 -1.10
CA ASN A 37 -7.02 2.56 -1.52
C ASN A 37 -6.30 1.71 -2.57
N GLN A 38 -6.50 0.39 -2.54
CA GLN A 38 -6.00 -0.54 -3.54
C GLN A 38 -7.14 -1.03 -4.44
N GLY A 39 -7.37 -0.34 -5.56
CA GLY A 39 -8.35 -0.69 -6.59
C GLY A 39 -9.83 -0.57 -6.18
N SER A 40 -10.19 -0.96 -4.95
CA SER A 40 -11.55 -0.89 -4.39
C SER A 40 -11.54 -0.25 -3.01
N GLU A 41 -12.65 0.38 -2.61
CA GLU A 41 -12.76 1.04 -1.29
C GLU A 41 -12.70 0.05 -0.11
N HIS A 42 -12.78 -1.25 -0.38
CA HIS A 42 -12.67 -2.30 0.64
C HIS A 42 -11.24 -2.69 0.97
N ARG A 43 -10.25 -2.33 0.12
CA ARG A 43 -8.85 -2.70 0.32
C ARG A 43 -8.03 -1.44 0.53
N ILE A 44 -7.37 -1.37 1.67
CA ILE A 44 -6.61 -0.19 2.08
C ILE A 44 -5.16 -0.60 2.30
N LEU A 45 -4.25 0.22 1.78
CA LEU A 45 -2.81 0.12 1.97
C LEU A 45 -2.39 1.23 2.92
N ILE A 46 -1.58 0.86 3.91
CA ILE A 46 -1.04 1.80 4.87
C ILE A 46 0.46 1.56 4.92
N HIS A 47 1.24 2.58 4.60
CA HIS A 47 2.64 2.65 4.97
C HIS A 47 2.73 3.40 6.28
N VAL A 48 3.33 2.81 7.31
CA VAL A 48 3.48 3.47 8.61
C VAL A 48 4.92 3.38 9.10
N GLU A 49 5.43 4.50 9.59
CA GLU A 49 6.74 4.62 10.18
C GLU A 49 6.66 5.19 11.59
N GLY A 50 7.50 4.67 12.47
CA GLY A 50 7.65 5.23 13.81
C GLY A 50 8.43 4.31 14.72
N GLU A 51 8.28 4.53 16.01
CA GLU A 51 8.84 3.62 17.01
C GLU A 51 8.17 2.25 16.92
N GLU A 52 8.96 1.18 16.93
CA GLU A 52 8.50 -0.20 16.81
C GLU A 52 7.34 -0.56 17.74
N THR A 53 7.43 -0.21 19.02
CA THR A 53 6.38 -0.50 20.02
C THR A 53 5.07 0.20 19.68
N THR A 54 5.16 1.44 19.19
CA THR A 54 4.02 2.28 18.80
C THR A 54 3.39 1.79 17.50
N VAL A 55 4.19 1.35 16.53
CA VAL A 55 3.71 0.73 15.29
C VAL A 55 2.96 -0.58 15.58
N GLN A 56 3.47 -1.43 16.47
CA GLN A 56 2.79 -2.67 16.87
C GLN A 56 1.45 -2.40 17.57
N LYS A 57 1.39 -1.38 18.44
CA LYS A 57 0.14 -0.93 19.08
C LYS A 57 -0.86 -0.41 18.03
N TYR A 58 -0.38 0.35 17.06
CA TYR A 58 -1.19 0.87 15.97
C TYR A 58 -1.81 -0.26 15.13
N ILE A 59 -1.00 -1.25 14.71
CA ILE A 59 -1.48 -2.43 13.97
C ILE A 59 -2.57 -3.16 14.76
N SER A 60 -2.34 -3.37 16.06
CA SER A 60 -3.28 -4.04 16.96
C SER A 60 -4.57 -3.25 17.20
N LEU A 61 -4.53 -1.93 17.08
CA LEU A 61 -5.70 -1.06 17.17
C LEU A 61 -6.53 -1.13 15.89
N ILE A 62 -5.89 -0.94 14.74
CA ILE A 62 -6.60 -0.89 13.46
C ILE A 62 -7.13 -2.25 13.03
N SER A 63 -6.52 -3.36 13.49
CA SER A 63 -6.99 -4.72 13.22
C SER A 63 -8.37 -5.02 13.80
N LYS A 64 -8.82 -4.24 14.80
CA LYS A 64 -10.17 -4.36 15.38
C LYS A 64 -11.24 -3.67 14.52
N GLY A 65 -10.85 -2.84 13.56
CA GLY A 65 -11.76 -2.01 12.80
C GLY A 65 -12.15 -0.71 13.50
N SER A 66 -13.28 -0.15 13.06
CA SER A 66 -13.86 1.09 13.58
C SER A 66 -15.28 0.82 14.06
N PRO A 67 -15.94 1.76 14.76
CA PRO A 67 -17.34 1.59 15.16
C PRO A 67 -18.32 1.35 14.00
N HIS A 68 -17.92 1.60 12.75
CA HIS A 68 -18.77 1.49 11.57
C HIS A 68 -18.36 0.39 10.58
N CYS A 69 -17.24 -0.29 10.79
CA CYS A 69 -16.79 -1.38 9.91
C CYS A 69 -15.75 -2.26 10.60
N ASN A 70 -15.76 -3.54 10.26
CA ASN A 70 -14.81 -4.52 10.78
C ASN A 70 -13.68 -4.78 9.78
N VAL A 71 -12.49 -5.07 10.29
CA VAL A 71 -11.38 -5.55 9.46
C VAL A 71 -11.50 -7.07 9.33
N LEU A 72 -11.57 -7.55 8.09
CA LEU A 72 -11.63 -8.98 7.77
C LEU A 72 -10.24 -9.62 7.74
N HIS A 73 -9.30 -8.93 7.09
CA HIS A 73 -7.93 -9.41 6.92
C HIS A 73 -6.97 -8.26 7.12
N ILE A 74 -5.85 -8.54 7.77
CA ILE A 74 -4.73 -7.63 7.93
C ILE A 74 -3.44 -8.41 7.66
N HIS A 75 -2.57 -7.84 6.83
CA HIS A 75 -1.28 -8.39 6.51
C HIS A 75 -0.23 -7.28 6.62
N ALA A 76 0.64 -7.40 7.61
CA ALA A 76 1.72 -6.45 7.87
C ALA A 76 3.05 -7.06 7.41
N THR A 77 3.79 -6.33 6.58
CA THR A 77 5.14 -6.69 6.15
C THR A 77 6.12 -5.60 6.52
N PRO A 78 7.39 -5.94 6.84
CA PRO A 78 8.44 -4.94 6.96
C PRO A 78 8.50 -4.08 5.70
N GLY A 79 8.49 -2.76 5.88
CA GLY A 79 8.64 -1.77 4.81
C GLY A 79 9.99 -1.06 4.91
N GLU A 80 10.29 -0.22 3.92
CA GLU A 80 11.48 0.64 3.92
C GLU A 80 11.19 1.96 4.64
N VAL A 81 12.13 2.43 5.48
CA VAL A 81 12.02 3.75 6.12
C VAL A 81 12.38 4.83 5.10
N ILE A 82 11.37 5.56 4.63
CA ILE A 82 11.45 6.69 3.71
C ILE A 82 11.45 8.05 4.43
N HIS A 83 11.47 8.06 5.76
CA HIS A 83 11.57 9.25 6.62
C HIS A 83 10.42 10.24 6.41
N CYS A 84 9.19 9.73 6.40
CA CYS A 84 8.00 10.59 6.32
C CYS A 84 7.95 11.61 7.47
N SER A 85 7.61 12.85 7.12
CA SER A 85 7.42 13.97 8.07
C SER A 85 5.95 14.14 8.49
N ARG A 86 5.03 13.52 7.76
CA ARG A 86 3.58 13.61 7.98
C ARG A 86 2.93 12.24 7.82
N PHE A 87 1.71 12.13 8.32
CA PHE A 87 0.83 11.02 8.02
C PHE A 87 -0.34 11.58 7.20
N ASP A 88 -0.47 11.15 5.94
CA ASP A 88 -1.46 11.69 5.00
C ASP A 88 -2.20 10.60 4.20
N ILE A 89 -3.44 10.89 3.80
CA ILE A 89 -4.18 10.05 2.86
C ILE A 89 -3.78 10.47 1.45
N ILE A 90 -3.29 9.52 0.65
CA ILE A 90 -2.94 9.72 -0.74
C ILE A 90 -4.00 9.06 -1.64
N ASN A 91 -4.43 9.80 -2.67
CA ASN A 91 -5.43 9.34 -3.63
C ASN A 91 -4.84 8.51 -4.79
N GLN A 92 -3.53 8.27 -4.77
CA GLN A 92 -2.87 7.50 -5.80
C GLN A 92 -2.89 6.03 -5.40
N GLU A 93 -3.34 5.16 -6.31
CA GLU A 93 -2.85 3.79 -6.33
C GLU A 93 -1.32 3.87 -6.25
N PRO A 94 -0.64 3.05 -5.42
CA PRO A 94 0.81 2.99 -5.48
C PRO A 94 1.17 2.75 -6.93
N ARG A 95 1.95 3.65 -7.53
CA ARG A 95 2.46 3.43 -8.89
C ARG A 95 3.07 2.03 -8.86
N PRO A 96 2.77 1.16 -9.83
CA PRO A 96 3.40 -0.15 -9.86
C PRO A 96 4.90 0.10 -9.74
N ILE A 97 5.50 -0.48 -8.69
CA ILE A 97 6.95 -0.52 -8.55
C ILE A 97 7.40 -1.02 -9.91
N ARG A 98 8.11 -0.18 -10.66
CA ARG A 98 8.75 -0.63 -11.88
C ARG A 98 9.68 -1.74 -11.40
N SER A 99 9.25 -2.99 -11.57
CA SER A 99 10.19 -4.08 -11.59
C SER A 99 11.23 -3.62 -12.60
N ILE A 100 12.47 -3.51 -12.14
CA ILE A 100 13.60 -3.39 -13.03
C ILE A 100 13.66 -4.76 -13.71
N ALA A 101 12.74 -4.99 -14.65
CA ALA A 101 12.83 -6.07 -15.58
C ALA A 101 14.08 -5.74 -16.40
N PRO A 102 15.06 -6.65 -16.51
CA PRO A 102 16.20 -6.43 -17.38
C PRO A 102 15.67 -6.17 -18.79
N GLU A 103 16.23 -5.13 -19.41
CA GLU A 103 15.87 -4.65 -20.74
C GLU A 103 16.12 -5.76 -21.77
N GLU A 104 15.11 -6.60 -22.02
CA GLU A 104 15.14 -7.55 -23.13
C GLU A 104 15.00 -6.78 -24.43
N ARG A 105 16.16 -6.48 -25.05
CA ARG A 105 16.28 -5.98 -26.41
C ARG A 105 15.42 -6.82 -27.35
N PRO A 106 14.53 -6.23 -28.16
CA PRO A 106 13.83 -7.00 -29.17
C PRO A 106 14.84 -7.40 -30.27
N ARG A 107 15.22 -8.67 -30.28
CA ARG A 107 15.83 -9.32 -31.44
C ARG A 107 14.80 -9.28 -32.56
N ARG A 108 14.99 -8.36 -33.52
CA ARG A 108 14.26 -8.36 -34.79
C ARG A 108 14.58 -9.65 -35.55
N PHE A 109 13.71 -10.65 -35.43
CA PHE A 109 13.61 -11.71 -36.42
C PHE A 109 12.99 -11.10 -37.68
N ALA A 110 13.83 -10.79 -38.66
CA ALA A 110 13.38 -10.48 -40.02
C ALA A 110 12.83 -11.77 -40.64
N PHE A 111 11.50 -11.90 -40.66
CA PHE A 111 10.82 -12.88 -41.49
C PHE A 111 11.02 -12.50 -42.95
N LYS A 112 11.86 -13.25 -43.66
CA LYS A 112 11.99 -13.21 -45.11
C LYS A 112 10.85 -14.03 -45.69
N ILE A 113 9.71 -13.39 -45.99
CA ILE A 113 8.64 -14.00 -46.78
C ILE A 113 9.02 -13.81 -48.25
N GLY A 114 9.51 -14.89 -48.88
CA GLY A 114 9.48 -15.02 -50.33
C GLY A 114 8.11 -15.52 -50.75
N ILE A 115 7.47 -14.86 -51.70
CA ILE A 115 6.41 -15.45 -52.52
C ILE A 115 6.58 -14.95 -53.96
N PHE A 116 6.51 -15.93 -54.86
CA PHE A 116 6.54 -15.87 -56.31
C PHE A 116 5.37 -15.09 -56.94
N GLY A 117 5.61 -14.51 -58.12
CA GLY A 117 4.71 -14.61 -59.27
C GLY A 117 3.69 -13.49 -59.49
N LEU A 118 3.96 -12.62 -60.47
CA LEU A 118 3.13 -12.43 -61.67
C LEU A 118 3.96 -11.78 -62.79
#